data_AF-A0AAE4K061-F1
#
_entry.id   AF-A0AAE4K061-F1
#
_cell.length_a   1.000
_cell.length_b   1.000
_cell.length_c   1.000
_cell.angle_alpha   90.00
_cell.angle_beta   90.00
_cell.angle_gamma   90.00
#
_symmetry.space_group_name_H-M   'P 1'
#
loop_
_entity.id
_entity.type
_entity.pdbx_description
1 polymer ?
#
loop_
_entity_poly.entity_id
_entity_poly.type
_entity_poly.pdbx_seq_one_letter_code
_entity_poly.pdbx_strand_id
1 'polypeptide(L)' 'MEGQSAPRDAVEYCPMVAFVSTGDPLFTLGDSRPIYEQLVAPQERQTEPPTSHHLILNEKDERVTPTILAVLDGYLR' A
#
# COMPACT_ATOMS: atom_id res chain seq x y z
N MET A 1 -2.29 -32.20 21.78
CA MET A 1 -3.00 -30.92 21.68
C MET A 1 -2.61 -30.30 20.37
N GLU A 2 -3.48 -30.34 19.37
CA GLU A 2 -3.29 -29.60 18.13
C GLU A 2 -3.41 -28.12 18.49
N GLY A 3 -2.30 -27.37 18.36
CA GLY A 3 -2.32 -25.93 18.57
C GLY A 3 -3.21 -25.30 17.52
N GLN A 4 -4.32 -24.68 17.94
CA GLN A 4 -5.05 -23.76 17.08
C GLN A 4 -4.06 -22.70 16.63
N SER A 5 -3.69 -22.68 15.35
CA SER A 5 -2.88 -21.58 14.84
C SER A 5 -3.68 -20.30 15.04
N ALA A 6 -3.00 -19.23 15.45
CA ALA A 6 -3.60 -17.90 15.38
C ALA A 6 -4.19 -17.69 13.96
N PRO A 7 -5.28 -16.92 13.81
CA PRO A 7 -5.76 -16.54 12.49
C PRO A 7 -4.60 -15.91 11.73
N ARG A 8 -4.19 -16.53 10.63
CA ARG A 8 -3.17 -15.94 9.75
C ARG A 8 -3.72 -14.63 9.21
N ASP A 9 -2.93 -13.57 9.29
CA ASP A 9 -3.33 -12.27 8.75
C ASP A 9 -3.58 -12.42 7.24
N ALA A 10 -4.57 -11.72 6.69
CA ALA A 10 -4.82 -11.68 5.25
C ALA A 10 -3.56 -11.26 4.47
N VAL A 11 -2.70 -10.45 5.09
CA VAL A 11 -1.39 -10.10 4.57
C VAL A 11 -0.56 -11.34 4.24
N GLU A 12 -0.62 -12.45 5.00
CA GLU A 12 0.23 -13.63 4.78
C GLU A 12 -0.09 -14.40 3.48
N TYR A 13 -1.26 -14.19 2.87
CA TYR A 13 -1.70 -14.97 1.71
C TYR A 13 -2.29 -14.13 0.57
N CYS A 14 -2.52 -12.84 0.78
CA CYS A 14 -3.00 -11.94 -0.27
C CYS A 14 -1.89 -11.01 -0.77
N PRO A 15 -1.80 -10.77 -2.09
CA PRO A 15 -0.98 -9.69 -2.61
C PRO A 15 -1.40 -8.34 -2.00
N MET A 16 -0.42 -7.49 -1.71
CA MET A 16 -0.62 -6.20 -1.06
C MET A 16 0.00 -5.09 -1.91
N VAL A 17 -0.69 -3.95 -1.98
CA VAL A 17 -0.16 -2.71 -2.55
C VAL A 17 -0.46 -1.55 -1.63
N ALA A 18 0.52 -0.68 -1.48
CA ALA A 18 0.44 0.56 -0.73
C ALA A 18 0.67 1.77 -1.62
N PHE A 19 -0.11 2.82 -1.38
CA PHE A 19 0.04 4.11 -2.03
C PHE A 19 0.34 5.15 -0.96
N VAL A 20 1.55 5.72 -1.00
CA VAL A 20 2.01 6.68 0.01
C VAL A 20 2.35 8.00 -0.66
N SER A 21 1.70 9.07 -0.22
CA SER A 21 1.94 10.40 -0.75
C SER A 21 3.35 10.89 -0.40
N THR A 22 4.12 11.31 -1.41
CA THR A 22 5.48 11.83 -1.18
C THR A 22 5.48 13.15 -0.38
N GLY A 23 4.40 13.90 -0.42
CA GLY A 23 4.23 15.18 0.27
C GLY A 23 3.30 15.11 1.49
N ASP A 24 2.99 13.92 2.00
CA ASP A 24 2.09 13.75 3.15
C ASP A 24 2.61 14.47 4.41
N PRO A 25 1.90 15.47 4.95
CA PRO A 25 2.31 16.15 6.18
C PRO A 25 1.89 15.39 7.46
N LEU A 26 1.02 14.37 7.34
CA LEU A 26 0.49 13.60 8.47
C LEU A 26 1.20 12.26 8.65
N PHE A 27 1.64 11.65 7.55
CA PHE A 27 2.28 10.34 7.56
C PHE A 27 3.39 10.25 6.52
N THR A 28 4.62 10.53 6.92
CA THR A 28 5.73 10.68 5.98
C THR A 28 6.18 9.33 5.41
N LEU A 29 6.93 9.35 4.30
CA LEU A 29 7.59 8.14 3.76
C LEU A 29 8.51 7.46 4.79
N GLY A 30 9.08 8.23 5.71
CA GLY A 30 9.92 7.70 6.79
C GLY A 30 9.10 6.92 7.84
N ASP A 31 7.89 7.38 8.13
CA ASP A 31 6.96 6.72 9.05
C ASP A 31 6.38 5.44 8.43
N SER A 32 6.13 5.46 7.11
CA SER A 32 5.46 4.38 6.41
C SER A 32 6.36 3.22 6.04
N ARG A 33 7.63 3.49 5.69
CA ARG A 33 8.58 2.48 5.21
C ARG A 33 8.77 1.29 6.16
N PRO A 34 8.95 1.48 7.48
CA PRO A 34 9.12 0.35 8.41
C PRO A 34 7.89 -0.54 8.50
N ILE A 35 6.69 -0.02 8.25
CA ILE A 35 5.45 -0.81 8.24
C ILE A 35 5.50 -1.78 7.06
N TYR A 36 5.85 -1.27 5.87
CA TYR A 36 5.91 -2.10 4.65
C TYR A 36 7.04 -3.13 4.70
N GLU A 37 8.21 -2.77 5.21
CA GLU A 37 9.35 -3.70 5.37
C GLU A 37 9.07 -4.88 6.33
N GLN A 38 8.04 -4.75 7.18
CA GLN A 38 7.63 -5.80 8.13
C GLN A 38 6.49 -6.68 7.62
N LEU A 39 5.93 -6.39 6.44
CA LEU A 39 4.83 -7.18 5.90
C LEU A 39 5.36 -8.49 5.30
N VAL A 40 4.54 -9.53 5.46
CA VAL A 40 4.86 -10.89 5.02
C VAL A 40 3.95 -11.31 3.87
N ALA A 41 3.72 -10.40 2.93
CA ALA A 41 2.85 -10.66 1.79
C ALA A 41 3.55 -11.48 0.70
N PRO A 42 2.85 -12.41 0.02
CA PRO A 42 3.41 -13.18 -1.08
C PRO A 42 3.86 -12.28 -2.25
N GLN A 43 3.23 -11.11 -2.39
CA GLN A 43 3.64 -10.05 -3.29
C GLN A 43 3.31 -8.71 -2.64
N GLU A 44 4.30 -7.83 -2.53
CA GLU A 44 4.13 -6.48 -1.99
C GLU A 44 4.67 -5.42 -2.94
N ARG A 45 4.01 -4.26 -2.94
CA ARG A 45 4.47 -3.08 -3.69
C ARG A 45 4.14 -1.82 -2.93
N GLN A 46 5.15 -0.99 -2.69
CA GLN A 46 4.96 0.40 -2.32
C GLN A 46 5.02 1.29 -3.57
N THR A 47 4.03 2.16 -3.72
CA THR A 47 3.97 3.15 -4.80
C THR A 47 3.90 4.53 -4.18
N GLU A 48 4.73 5.44 -4.68
CA GLU A 48 4.91 6.78 -4.13
C GLU A 48 4.40 7.82 -5.15
N PRO A 49 3.08 7.99 -5.31
CA PRO A 49 2.56 9.01 -6.22
C PRO A 49 3.03 10.41 -5.76
N PRO A 50 3.35 11.31 -6.72
CA PRO A 50 3.82 12.67 -6.42
C PRO A 50 2.65 13.58 -6.00
N THR A 51 2.00 13.21 -4.91
CA THR A 51 0.90 13.93 -4.28
C THR A 51 1.40 14.79 -3.12
N SER A 52 0.66 15.84 -2.78
CA SER A 52 1.04 16.83 -1.76
C SER A 52 0.32 16.63 -0.42
N HIS A 53 -0.65 15.71 -0.34
CA HIS A 53 -1.47 15.52 0.85
C HIS A 53 -1.72 14.03 1.16
N HIS A 54 -2.17 13.77 2.37
CA HIS A 54 -2.55 12.45 2.86
C HIS A 54 -3.71 11.81 2.08
N LEU A 55 -4.72 12.61 1.74
CA LEU A 55 -5.93 12.13 1.07
C LEU A 55 -5.70 12.02 -0.44
N ILE A 56 -4.86 11.06 -0.85
CA ILE A 56 -4.43 10.87 -2.25
C ILE A 56 -5.61 10.76 -3.23
N LEU A 57 -6.70 10.11 -2.85
CA LEU A 57 -7.89 9.95 -3.71
C LEU A 57 -8.71 11.24 -3.86
N ASN A 58 -8.50 12.22 -2.98
CA ASN A 58 -9.17 13.53 -3.02
C ASN A 58 -8.33 14.59 -3.71
N GLU A 59 -7.04 14.31 -3.98
CA GLU A 59 -6.26 15.22 -4.81
C GLU A 59 -6.87 15.30 -6.19
N LYS A 60 -7.17 16.51 -6.65
CA LYS A 60 -7.67 16.77 -7.99
C LYS A 60 -6.57 16.66 -9.07
N ASP A 61 -5.46 15.98 -8.75
CA ASP A 61 -4.42 15.68 -9.74
C ASP A 61 -4.90 14.50 -10.59
N GLU A 62 -5.14 14.79 -11.86
CA GLU A 62 -5.67 13.85 -12.86
C GLU A 62 -4.79 12.60 -13.03
N ARG A 63 -3.55 12.60 -12.53
CA ARG A 63 -2.63 11.48 -12.64
C ARG A 63 -2.76 10.45 -11.51
N VAL A 64 -3.41 10.79 -10.39
CA VAL A 64 -3.47 9.89 -9.23
C VAL A 64 -4.33 8.67 -9.52
N THR A 65 -5.57 8.87 -9.94
CA THR A 65 -6.50 7.75 -10.23
C THR A 65 -5.96 6.82 -11.32
N PRO A 66 -5.47 7.30 -12.48
CA PRO A 66 -4.89 6.41 -13.50
C PRO A 66 -3.67 5.63 -12.99
N THR A 67 -2.82 6.25 -12.17
CA THR A 67 -1.65 5.58 -11.58
C THR A 67 -2.09 4.45 -10.65
N ILE A 68 -3.07 4.69 -9.77
CA ILE A 68 -3.61 3.68 -8.87
C ILE A 68 -4.22 2.52 -9.66
N LEU A 69 -5.05 2.82 -10.67
CA LEU A 69 -5.69 1.80 -11.51
C LEU A 69 -4.66 0.96 -12.28
N ALA A 70 -3.62 1.58 -12.84
CA ALA A 70 -2.57 0.86 -13.57
C ALA A 70 -1.79 -0.11 -12.67
N VAL A 71 -1.57 0.27 -11.40
CA VAL A 71 -0.93 -0.64 -10.43
C VAL A 71 -1.87 -1.79 -10.09
N LEU A 72 -3.14 -1.51 -9.80
CA LEU A 72 -4.13 -2.54 -9.46
C LEU A 72 -4.39 -3.52 -10.61
N ASP A 73 -4.41 -3.05 -11.87
CA ASP A 73 -4.54 -3.92 -13.05
C ASP A 73 -3.41 -4.97 -13.12
N GLY A 74 -2.21 -4.62 -12.64
CA GLY A 74 -1.09 -5.55 -12.55
C GLY A 74 -1.29 -6.71 -11.59
N TYR A 75 -2.23 -6.62 -10.64
CA TYR A 75 -2.58 -7.69 -9.70
C TYR A 75 -3.75 -8.57 -10.19
N LEU A 76 -4.43 -8.16 -11.27
CA LEU A 76 -5.55 -8.90 -11.86
C LEU A 76 -5.11 -9.85 -12.98
N ARG A 77 -3.82 -9.86 -13.32
CA ARG A 77 -3.21 -10.67 -14.38
C ARG A 77 -2.47 -11.86 -13.79
#